data_AF-A0A963NZA0-F1
#
_entry.id   AF-A0A963NZA0-F1
#
_cell.length_a   1.000
_cell.length_b   1.000
_cell.length_c   1.000
_cell.angle_alpha   90.00
_cell.angle_beta   90.00
_cell.angle_gamma   90.00
#
_symmetry.space_group_name_H-M   'P 1'
#
loop_
_entity.id
_entity.type
_entity.pdbx_description
1 polymer ?
#
loop_
_entity_poly.entity_id
_entity_poly.type
_entity_poly.pdbx_seq_one_letter_code
_entity_poly.pdbx_strand_id
1 'polypeptide(L)'
;MANGEPAKVEKVDDTTVTFTFAAPYGDFLAELASPLGQHPVLYAKHYCSQFLPQYNDQIDELIAANNASDWQNLYLAKCGDIEIPARWGNAERPTLDPWVAVEPYTGGAVRVVMGRNPYFWQVDPEGNQLPYIDELVSPIAQDVESLILDAIGGRIDFQIRHLDAAANRPVLAENREAGGYEFVEASPPGGVNMIINLNLTHKDPELRELFNKKDFRVALSLGMDRQAIIDTALLGDGQPWQQGPFEDHPNFHEKISTQYLDFDQAEANRLLDGIGLDQRGADGVRLLPSGKPLKFQVDVIPTLQPEQVDMLELIEQYWAEIGVDMDVNALERTFFYERTSNSNDHDAAVWGGQASWVPGEIPQQLVPVHHDSRWGIPWSRWYNTGGAEGEEPPASVKERMKLYD
;
A
#
# COMPACT_ATOMS: atom_id res chain seq x y z
N MET A 1 7.78 13.86 12.37
CA MET A 1 7.48 14.58 13.63
C MET A 1 8.16 13.82 14.76
N ALA A 2 8.39 14.42 15.93
CA ALA A 2 8.84 13.69 17.12
C ALA A 2 8.00 14.16 18.31
N ASN A 3 7.38 13.24 19.05
CA ASN A 3 6.41 13.54 20.12
C ASN A 3 5.25 14.47 19.68
N GLY A 4 4.73 14.27 18.46
CA GLY A 4 3.64 15.10 17.92
C GLY A 4 4.05 16.52 17.52
N GLU A 5 5.33 16.89 17.65
CA GLU A 5 5.84 18.18 17.19
C GLU A 5 6.57 18.06 15.84
N PRO A 6 6.32 18.97 14.89
CA PRO A 6 7.09 19.03 13.65
C PRO A 6 8.54 19.37 13.93
N ALA A 7 9.44 18.85 13.09
CA ALA A 7 10.84 19.22 13.15
C ALA A 7 10.99 20.72 12.89
N LYS A 8 11.80 21.41 13.69
CA LYS A 8 12.25 22.75 13.35
C LYS A 8 13.34 22.61 12.29
N VAL A 9 13.08 23.14 11.10
CA VAL A 9 14.02 23.10 9.97
C VAL A 9 14.62 24.48 9.78
N GLU A 10 15.95 24.56 9.85
CA GLU A 10 16.69 25.81 9.70
C GLU A 10 17.66 25.71 8.53
N LYS A 11 17.57 26.66 7.59
CA LYS A 11 18.63 26.89 6.60
C LYS A 11 19.82 27.52 7.33
N VAL A 12 20.91 26.77 7.47
CA VAL A 12 22.16 27.28 8.04
C VAL A 12 22.90 28.10 7.00
N ASP A 13 23.04 27.55 5.80
CA ASP A 13 23.62 28.20 4.62
C ASP A 13 23.02 27.63 3.33
N ASP A 14 23.60 27.92 2.17
CA ASP A 14 23.09 27.48 0.86
C ASP A 14 23.11 25.96 0.64
N THR A 15 23.93 25.23 1.39
CA THR A 15 24.14 23.77 1.25
C THR A 15 23.92 23.00 2.56
N THR A 16 23.59 23.69 3.65
CA THR A 16 23.44 23.10 4.97
C THR A 16 22.06 23.39 5.55
N VAL A 17 21.36 22.33 5.94
CA VAL A 17 20.07 22.38 6.64
C VAL A 17 20.18 21.63 7.96
N THR A 18 19.58 22.19 9.02
CA THR A 18 19.49 21.55 10.33
C THR A 18 18.05 21.15 10.60
N PHE A 19 17.83 19.89 10.95
CA PHE A 19 16.57 19.38 11.49
C PHE A 19 16.72 19.23 13.01
N THR A 20 15.91 19.95 13.77
CA THR A 20 15.84 19.83 15.23
C THR A 20 14.51 19.22 15.63
N PHE A 21 14.57 18.11 16.35
CA PHE A 21 13.39 17.40 16.85
C PHE A 21 13.21 17.68 18.35
N ALA A 22 11.96 17.73 18.81
CA ALA A 22 11.63 17.92 20.23
C ALA A 22 12.00 16.70 21.11
N ALA A 23 12.25 15.55 20.49
CA ALA A 23 12.71 14.32 21.10
C ALA A 23 13.65 13.57 20.14
N PRO A 24 14.43 12.58 20.60
CA PRO A 24 15.18 11.70 19.71
C PRO A 24 14.26 11.08 18.65
N TYR A 25 14.72 11.02 17.41
CA TYR A 25 14.00 10.38 16.30
C TYR A 25 14.97 9.49 15.54
N GLY A 26 15.10 8.24 16.01
CA GLY A 26 16.11 7.28 15.52
C GLY A 26 15.92 6.91 14.05
N ASP A 27 14.67 6.80 13.60
CA ASP A 27 14.33 6.36 12.25
C ASP A 27 14.39 7.46 11.20
N PHE A 28 14.69 8.71 11.57
CA PHE A 28 14.69 9.83 10.64
C PHE A 28 15.53 9.56 9.37
N LEU A 29 16.69 8.90 9.51
CA LEU A 29 17.55 8.59 8.37
C LEU A 29 16.96 7.49 7.47
N ALA A 30 16.30 6.50 8.04
CA ALA A 30 15.63 5.45 7.28
C ALA A 30 14.41 6.02 6.54
N GLU A 31 13.63 6.86 7.22
CA GLU A 31 12.51 7.59 6.63
C GLU A 31 12.95 8.43 5.43
N LEU A 32 14.04 9.20 5.56
CA LEU A 32 14.61 9.98 4.44
C LEU A 32 15.10 9.11 3.28
N ALA A 33 15.49 7.86 3.54
CA ALA A 33 15.91 6.91 2.51
C ALA A 33 14.73 6.17 1.85
N SER A 34 13.52 6.29 2.39
CA SER A 34 12.33 5.63 1.86
C SER A 34 11.77 6.36 0.63
N PRO A 35 10.95 5.67 -0.21
CA PRO A 35 10.23 6.32 -1.30
C PRO A 35 9.33 7.49 -0.85
N LEU A 36 8.89 7.52 0.41
CA LEU A 36 8.02 8.56 0.97
C LEU A 36 8.79 9.68 1.69
N GLY A 37 10.10 9.49 1.89
CA GLY A 37 11.01 10.45 2.55
C GLY A 37 11.41 11.67 1.74
N GLN A 38 10.86 11.84 0.53
CA GLN A 38 11.38 12.77 -0.48
C GLN A 38 11.03 14.24 -0.20
N HIS A 39 10.10 14.54 0.71
CA HIS A 39 9.59 15.89 0.96
C HIS A 39 10.66 16.99 1.10
N PRO A 40 11.80 16.78 1.80
CA PRO A 40 12.83 17.81 1.93
C PRO A 40 13.46 18.26 0.60
N VAL A 41 13.40 17.42 -0.43
CA VAL A 41 14.03 17.65 -1.74
C VAL A 41 13.01 17.73 -2.89
N LEU A 42 11.72 17.54 -2.60
CA LEU A 42 10.66 17.46 -3.62
C LEU A 42 10.30 18.81 -4.24
N TYR A 43 10.35 19.89 -3.46
CA TYR A 43 9.76 21.18 -3.85
C TYR A 43 10.80 22.23 -4.25
N ALA A 44 10.74 22.69 -5.48
CA ALA A 44 11.56 23.77 -6.01
C ALA A 44 10.99 25.15 -5.62
N LYS A 45 11.49 25.77 -4.54
CA LYS A 45 10.97 27.07 -4.02
C LYS A 45 10.81 28.13 -5.11
N HIS A 46 11.80 28.30 -5.98
CA HIS A 46 11.79 29.33 -7.04
C HIS A 46 10.64 29.17 -8.04
N TYR A 47 10.07 27.97 -8.16
CA TYR A 47 8.89 27.68 -8.96
C TYR A 47 7.63 27.66 -8.10
N CYS A 48 7.61 26.82 -7.06
CA CYS A 48 6.43 26.52 -6.27
C CYS A 48 5.92 27.69 -5.41
N SER A 49 6.77 28.67 -5.08
CA SER A 49 6.32 29.86 -4.33
C SER A 49 5.27 30.69 -5.07
N GLN A 50 5.20 30.58 -6.40
CA GLN A 50 4.18 31.26 -7.21
C GLN A 50 2.76 30.82 -6.87
N PHE A 51 2.59 29.61 -6.32
CA PHE A 51 1.28 29.01 -6.01
C PHE A 51 0.97 29.00 -4.51
N LEU A 52 1.71 29.79 -3.72
CA LEU A 52 1.53 29.91 -2.27
C LEU A 52 1.08 31.33 -1.91
N PRO A 53 -0.03 31.50 -1.17
CA PRO A 53 -0.52 32.82 -0.75
C PRO A 53 0.52 33.64 0.03
N GLN A 54 1.44 32.97 0.74
CA GLN A 54 2.51 33.64 1.49
C GLN A 54 3.49 34.43 0.60
N TYR A 55 3.62 34.06 -0.68
CA TYR A 55 4.62 34.61 -1.59
C TYR A 55 4.02 35.24 -2.86
N ASN A 56 2.72 35.09 -3.09
CA ASN A 56 2.03 35.62 -4.26
C ASN A 56 0.64 36.16 -3.92
N ASP A 57 0.49 37.47 -3.99
CA ASP A 57 -0.76 38.18 -3.70
C ASP A 57 -1.82 38.02 -4.81
N GLN A 58 -1.47 37.44 -5.97
CA GLN A 58 -2.38 37.19 -7.11
C GLN A 58 -2.86 35.73 -7.15
N ILE A 59 -2.89 35.04 -6.01
CA ILE A 59 -3.24 33.61 -5.97
C ILE A 59 -4.67 33.35 -6.47
N ASP A 60 -5.62 34.22 -6.18
CA ASP A 60 -7.03 34.07 -6.59
C ASP A 60 -7.19 34.09 -8.12
N GLU A 61 -6.38 34.88 -8.82
CA GLU A 61 -6.35 34.90 -10.29
C GLU A 61 -5.82 33.58 -10.85
N LEU A 62 -4.78 33.01 -10.23
CA LEU A 62 -4.24 31.72 -10.64
C LEU A 62 -5.20 30.57 -10.33
N ILE A 63 -5.91 30.61 -9.20
CA ILE A 63 -6.94 29.62 -8.85
C ILE A 63 -8.02 29.63 -9.93
N ALA A 64 -8.54 30.81 -10.28
CA ALA A 64 -9.56 30.96 -11.31
C ALA A 64 -9.05 30.52 -12.70
N ALA A 65 -7.84 30.93 -13.08
CA ALA A 65 -7.26 30.59 -14.38
C ALA A 65 -7.01 29.09 -14.57
N ASN A 66 -6.82 28.33 -13.49
CA ASN A 66 -6.57 26.89 -13.52
C ASN A 66 -7.78 26.04 -13.11
N ASN A 67 -8.94 26.67 -12.86
CA ASN A 67 -10.14 25.99 -12.35
C ASN A 67 -9.87 25.17 -11.07
N ALA A 68 -8.99 25.65 -10.20
CA ALA A 68 -8.76 25.03 -8.90
C ALA A 68 -9.84 25.46 -7.90
N SER A 69 -10.15 24.62 -6.91
CA SER A 69 -11.10 24.95 -5.84
C SER A 69 -10.52 25.89 -4.78
N ASP A 70 -9.22 25.79 -4.54
CA ASP A 70 -8.46 26.60 -3.58
C ASP A 70 -6.97 26.60 -3.95
N TRP A 71 -6.15 27.31 -3.17
CA TRP A 71 -4.71 27.40 -3.42
C TRP A 71 -4.00 26.07 -3.20
N GLN A 72 -4.50 25.20 -2.29
CA GLN A 72 -3.90 23.89 -2.01
C GLN A 72 -4.03 22.97 -3.23
N ASN A 73 -5.22 22.91 -3.81
CA ASN A 73 -5.48 22.12 -5.03
C ASN A 73 -4.69 22.67 -6.22
N LEU A 74 -4.57 23.99 -6.34
CA LEU A 74 -3.68 24.60 -7.33
C LEU A 74 -2.22 24.19 -7.11
N TYR A 75 -1.75 24.26 -5.87
CA TYR A 75 -0.38 23.89 -5.50
C TYR A 75 -0.10 22.43 -5.83
N LEU A 76 -0.97 21.50 -5.45
CA LEU A 76 -0.82 20.08 -5.76
C LEU A 76 -0.87 19.82 -7.27
N ALA A 77 -1.73 20.52 -8.03
CA ALA A 77 -1.78 20.40 -9.48
C ALA A 77 -0.51 20.89 -10.19
N LYS A 78 0.17 21.91 -9.65
CA LYS A 78 1.36 22.52 -10.27
C LYS A 78 2.68 21.95 -9.76
N CYS A 79 2.79 21.70 -8.46
CA CYS A 79 3.99 21.19 -7.82
C CYS A 79 3.98 19.67 -7.67
N GLY A 80 2.82 19.02 -7.74
CA GLY A 80 2.70 17.60 -7.40
C GLY A 80 2.94 17.33 -5.92
N ASP A 81 2.90 16.06 -5.56
CA ASP A 81 3.28 15.55 -4.25
C ASP A 81 3.73 14.09 -4.41
N ILE A 82 4.14 13.46 -3.32
CA ILE A 82 4.48 12.03 -3.30
C ILE A 82 3.24 11.21 -3.69
N GLU A 83 3.45 10.23 -4.57
CA GLU A 83 2.45 9.24 -5.01
C GLU A 83 1.14 9.76 -5.61
N ILE A 84 1.02 11.05 -5.93
CA ILE A 84 -0.15 11.57 -6.65
C ILE A 84 0.10 11.69 -8.16
N PRO A 85 -0.91 11.43 -9.02
CA PRO A 85 -0.75 11.53 -10.47
C PRO A 85 -0.29 12.91 -10.96
N ALA A 86 -0.68 13.98 -10.26
CA ALA A 86 -0.27 15.35 -10.59
C ALA A 86 1.25 15.55 -10.58
N ARG A 87 2.02 14.68 -9.88
CA ARG A 87 3.49 14.66 -9.94
C ARG A 87 4.01 14.46 -11.37
N TRP A 88 3.27 13.76 -12.22
CA TRP A 88 3.68 13.49 -13.60
C TRP A 88 2.91 14.33 -14.62
N GLY A 89 2.01 15.21 -14.17
CA GLY A 89 1.12 15.99 -15.02
C GLY A 89 1.65 17.35 -15.47
N ASN A 90 2.83 17.77 -15.02
CA ASN A 90 3.39 19.09 -15.30
C ASN A 90 4.85 19.03 -15.77
N ALA A 91 5.06 19.23 -17.08
CA ALA A 91 6.40 19.27 -17.69
C ALA A 91 7.22 20.51 -17.31
N GLU A 92 6.58 21.59 -16.83
CA GLU A 92 7.27 22.82 -16.43
C GLU A 92 7.83 22.75 -15.01
N ARG A 93 7.51 21.70 -14.23
CA ARG A 93 7.95 21.58 -12.84
C ARG A 93 9.45 21.23 -12.79
N PRO A 94 10.30 22.08 -12.18
CA PRO A 94 11.68 21.72 -11.91
C PRO A 94 11.76 20.54 -10.93
N THR A 95 12.69 19.61 -11.15
CA THR A 95 12.89 18.45 -10.28
C THR A 95 14.36 18.05 -10.18
N LEU A 96 14.71 17.35 -9.10
CA LEU A 96 16.00 16.68 -8.92
C LEU A 96 15.99 15.24 -9.44
N ASP A 97 14.85 14.76 -9.95
CA ASP A 97 14.71 13.43 -10.52
C ASP A 97 15.64 13.22 -11.75
N PRO A 98 16.10 11.99 -12.01
CA PRO A 98 16.97 11.66 -13.15
C PRO A 98 16.33 11.87 -14.51
N TRP A 99 14.99 11.80 -14.60
CA TRP A 99 14.22 12.11 -15.80
C TRP A 99 13.15 13.16 -15.49
N VAL A 100 12.84 14.00 -16.47
CA VAL A 100 11.83 15.06 -16.41
C VAL A 100 10.70 14.75 -17.39
N ALA A 101 9.46 15.10 -17.03
CA ALA A 101 8.31 14.88 -17.92
C ALA A 101 8.46 15.72 -19.21
N VAL A 102 8.38 15.04 -20.35
CA VAL A 102 8.37 15.64 -21.70
C VAL A 102 6.96 15.57 -22.28
N GLU A 103 6.34 14.39 -22.19
CA GLU A 103 4.91 14.19 -22.46
C GLU A 103 4.22 13.84 -21.13
N PRO A 104 3.56 14.82 -20.47
CA PRO A 104 3.06 14.64 -19.11
C PRO A 104 1.77 13.81 -19.06
N TYR A 105 1.53 13.22 -17.88
CA TYR A 105 0.30 12.52 -17.55
C TYR A 105 -0.87 13.49 -17.36
N THR A 106 -1.56 13.78 -18.46
CA THR A 106 -2.71 14.70 -18.52
C THR A 106 -3.93 13.99 -19.11
N GLY A 107 -5.10 14.63 -19.04
CA GLY A 107 -6.37 14.01 -19.44
C GLY A 107 -6.34 13.46 -20.88
N GLY A 108 -6.52 12.15 -21.02
CA GLY A 108 -6.50 11.45 -22.31
C GLY A 108 -5.09 11.03 -22.80
N ALA A 109 -4.06 11.16 -21.96
CA ALA A 109 -2.74 10.62 -22.27
C ALA A 109 -2.83 9.11 -22.57
N VAL A 110 -2.15 8.67 -23.62
CA VAL A 110 -1.98 7.25 -23.97
C VAL A 110 -0.58 6.73 -23.63
N ARG A 111 0.32 7.64 -23.26
CA ARG A 111 1.67 7.37 -22.75
C ARG A 111 2.15 8.55 -21.90
N VAL A 112 3.15 8.30 -21.08
CA VAL A 112 3.97 9.30 -20.41
C VAL A 112 5.39 9.16 -20.94
N VAL A 113 6.01 10.27 -21.35
CA VAL A 113 7.41 10.28 -21.79
C VAL A 113 8.22 11.13 -20.84
N MET A 114 9.33 10.59 -20.34
CA MET A 114 10.28 11.30 -19.51
C MET A 114 11.65 11.33 -20.19
N GLY A 115 12.20 12.51 -20.40
CA GLY A 115 13.54 12.70 -20.97
C GLY A 115 14.59 12.87 -19.87
N ARG A 116 15.86 12.59 -20.15
CA ARG A 116 16.95 12.78 -19.18
C ARG A 116 16.94 14.21 -18.62
N ASN A 117 17.21 14.32 -17.33
CA ASN A 117 17.44 15.62 -16.70
C ASN A 117 18.87 16.10 -17.03
N PRO A 118 19.06 17.14 -17.87
CA PRO A 118 20.39 17.60 -18.25
C PRO A 118 21.18 18.20 -17.06
N TYR A 119 20.51 18.46 -15.94
CA TYR A 119 21.11 18.96 -14.70
C TYR A 119 21.13 17.91 -13.59
N PHE A 120 20.95 16.61 -13.91
CA PHE A 120 21.04 15.56 -12.90
C PHE A 120 22.43 15.53 -12.26
N TRP A 121 22.46 15.33 -10.95
CA TRP A 121 23.62 15.65 -10.12
C TRP A 121 24.55 14.46 -9.84
N GLN A 122 24.15 13.25 -10.23
CA GLN A 122 24.96 12.04 -10.04
C GLN A 122 25.82 11.74 -11.27
N VAL A 123 27.02 11.23 -11.02
CA VAL A 123 27.98 10.76 -12.02
C VAL A 123 28.44 9.35 -11.66
N ASP A 124 28.81 8.57 -12.66
CA ASP A 124 29.53 7.31 -12.44
C ASP A 124 31.01 7.59 -12.07
N PRO A 125 31.79 6.56 -11.68
CA PRO A 125 33.22 6.70 -11.36
C PRO A 125 34.08 7.24 -12.51
N GLU A 126 33.66 7.06 -13.76
CA GLU A 126 34.34 7.53 -14.96
C GLU A 126 34.00 8.99 -15.31
N GLY A 127 33.02 9.59 -14.63
CA GLY A 127 32.58 10.96 -14.82
C GLY A 127 31.46 11.14 -15.85
N ASN A 128 30.80 10.08 -16.29
CA ASN A 128 29.61 10.18 -17.12
C ASN A 128 28.43 10.64 -16.25
N GLN A 129 27.79 11.73 -16.66
CA GLN A 129 26.58 12.23 -16.00
C GLN A 129 25.42 11.26 -16.24
N LEU A 130 24.81 10.81 -15.14
CA LEU A 130 23.65 9.93 -15.15
C LEU A 130 22.36 10.69 -15.53
N PRO A 131 21.26 9.99 -15.86
CA PRO A 131 21.16 8.55 -16.11
C PRO A 131 21.79 8.12 -17.45
N TYR A 132 22.08 6.82 -17.59
CA TYR A 132 22.53 6.24 -18.86
C TYR A 132 21.42 6.16 -19.92
N ILE A 133 20.17 5.95 -19.48
CA ILE A 133 19.00 5.88 -20.35
C ILE A 133 18.53 7.31 -20.63
N ASP A 134 18.46 7.69 -21.90
CA ASP A 134 18.09 9.06 -22.29
C ASP A 134 16.59 9.35 -22.17
N GLU A 135 15.73 8.34 -22.37
CA GLU A 135 14.28 8.50 -22.39
C GLU A 135 13.59 7.28 -21.78
N LEU A 136 12.57 7.54 -20.94
CA LEU A 136 11.62 6.55 -20.48
C LEU A 136 10.29 6.78 -21.21
N VAL A 137 9.78 5.75 -21.87
CA VAL A 137 8.47 5.77 -22.52
C VAL A 137 7.58 4.77 -21.79
N SER A 138 6.54 5.27 -21.15
CA SER A 138 5.58 4.46 -20.39
C SER A 138 4.20 4.54 -21.05
N PRO A 139 3.85 3.61 -21.96
CA PRO A 139 2.50 3.49 -22.48
C PRO A 139 1.47 3.27 -21.35
N ILE A 140 0.27 3.83 -21.51
CA ILE A 140 -0.83 3.61 -20.57
C ILE A 140 -1.65 2.44 -21.09
N ALA A 141 -1.38 1.26 -20.56
CA ALA A 141 -2.16 0.07 -20.84
C ALA A 141 -3.59 0.21 -20.30
N GLN A 142 -4.58 -0.27 -21.06
CA GLN A 142 -5.98 -0.28 -20.65
C GLN A 142 -6.30 -1.44 -19.70
N ASP A 143 -5.53 -2.52 -19.81
CA ASP A 143 -5.69 -3.77 -19.08
C ASP A 143 -4.34 -4.52 -18.98
N VAL A 144 -4.32 -5.59 -18.17
CA VAL A 144 -3.12 -6.39 -17.91
C VAL A 144 -2.77 -7.27 -19.12
N GLU A 145 -3.77 -7.74 -19.85
CA GLU A 145 -3.61 -8.60 -21.03
C GLU A 145 -2.82 -7.90 -22.14
N SER A 146 -3.13 -6.62 -22.40
CA SER A 146 -2.38 -5.79 -23.35
C SER A 146 -0.92 -5.63 -22.93
N LEU A 147 -0.66 -5.48 -21.63
CA LEU A 147 0.69 -5.37 -21.09
C LEU A 147 1.50 -6.68 -21.26
N ILE A 148 0.85 -7.83 -21.06
CA ILE A 148 1.46 -9.15 -21.29
C ILE A 148 1.81 -9.32 -22.78
N LEU A 149 0.94 -8.91 -23.70
CA LEU A 149 1.23 -8.96 -25.15
C LEU A 149 2.41 -8.08 -25.54
N ASP A 150 2.57 -6.93 -24.90
CA ASP A 150 3.74 -6.06 -25.07
C ASP A 150 5.01 -6.75 -24.54
N ALA A 151 4.96 -7.39 -23.37
CA ALA A 151 6.06 -8.17 -22.81
C ALA A 151 6.47 -9.35 -23.72
N ILE A 152 5.50 -10.16 -24.15
CA ILE A 152 5.72 -11.30 -25.08
C ILE A 152 6.41 -10.83 -26.36
N GLY A 153 6.01 -9.68 -26.90
CA GLY A 153 6.60 -9.10 -28.10
C GLY A 153 7.95 -8.42 -27.90
N GLY A 154 8.54 -8.47 -26.69
CA GLY A 154 9.82 -7.80 -26.39
C GLY A 154 9.73 -6.27 -26.43
N ARG A 155 8.54 -5.70 -26.18
CA ARG A 155 8.29 -4.25 -26.23
C ARG A 155 8.42 -3.57 -24.86
N ILE A 156 8.84 -4.31 -23.83
CA ILE A 156 9.07 -3.82 -22.47
C ILE A 156 10.52 -4.14 -22.10
N ASP A 157 11.32 -3.11 -21.85
CA ASP A 157 12.75 -3.26 -21.51
C ASP A 157 12.97 -3.70 -20.06
N PHE A 158 12.15 -3.22 -19.13
CA PHE A 158 12.24 -3.56 -17.71
C PHE A 158 10.89 -3.35 -17.00
N GLN A 159 10.35 -4.39 -16.38
CA GLN A 159 9.14 -4.26 -15.56
C GLN A 159 8.93 -5.44 -14.63
N ILE A 160 8.56 -5.15 -13.38
CA ILE A 160 8.05 -6.12 -12.41
C ILE A 160 6.53 -5.99 -12.24
N ARG A 161 6.05 -4.74 -12.22
CA ARG A 161 4.68 -4.39 -11.86
C ARG A 161 3.68 -4.92 -12.90
N HIS A 162 2.62 -5.56 -12.42
CA HIS A 162 1.54 -6.16 -13.23
C HIS A 162 1.93 -7.34 -14.14
N LEU A 163 3.22 -7.72 -14.21
CA LEU A 163 3.67 -8.84 -15.05
C LEU A 163 3.86 -10.15 -14.28
N ASP A 164 4.38 -10.10 -13.05
CA ASP A 164 4.79 -11.27 -12.28
C ASP A 164 3.65 -12.02 -11.55
N ALA A 165 2.40 -11.87 -12.00
CA ALA A 165 1.32 -12.72 -11.49
C ALA A 165 1.58 -14.18 -11.91
N ALA A 166 1.30 -15.12 -11.00
CA ALA A 166 1.58 -16.55 -11.23
C ALA A 166 0.96 -17.07 -12.55
N ALA A 167 -0.26 -16.62 -12.87
CA ALA A 167 -0.97 -16.98 -14.11
C ALA A 167 -0.24 -16.56 -15.40
N ASN A 168 0.60 -15.52 -15.34
CA ASN A 168 1.30 -14.98 -16.51
C ASN A 168 2.65 -15.67 -16.75
N ARG A 169 3.25 -16.27 -15.72
CA ARG A 169 4.60 -16.84 -15.80
C ARG A 169 4.76 -17.91 -16.89
N PRO A 170 3.81 -18.86 -17.10
CA PRO A 170 3.96 -19.87 -18.15
C PRO A 170 4.04 -19.27 -19.56
N VAL A 171 3.16 -18.32 -19.89
CA VAL A 171 3.14 -17.72 -21.24
C VAL A 171 4.37 -16.82 -21.47
N LEU A 172 4.82 -16.09 -20.43
CA LEU A 172 6.07 -15.33 -20.50
C LEU A 172 7.28 -16.28 -20.62
N ALA A 173 7.29 -17.41 -19.92
CA ALA A 173 8.38 -18.38 -20.03
C ALA A 173 8.46 -19.01 -21.42
N GLU A 174 7.32 -19.40 -22.01
CA GLU A 174 7.24 -19.96 -23.36
C GLU A 174 7.73 -18.98 -24.43
N ASN A 175 7.48 -17.68 -24.25
CA ASN A 175 7.85 -16.64 -25.22
C ASN A 175 9.18 -15.94 -24.91
N ARG A 176 9.90 -16.36 -23.87
CA ARG A 176 11.13 -15.69 -23.40
C ARG A 176 12.20 -15.58 -24.47
N GLU A 177 12.48 -16.67 -25.18
CA GLU A 177 13.48 -16.68 -26.25
C GLU A 177 13.04 -15.84 -27.45
N ALA A 178 11.77 -15.97 -27.86
CA ALA A 178 11.21 -15.25 -29.01
C ALA A 178 11.10 -13.73 -28.76
N GLY A 179 10.73 -13.33 -27.54
CA GLY A 179 10.63 -11.94 -27.11
C GLY A 179 11.96 -11.32 -26.69
N GLY A 180 13.03 -12.13 -26.54
CA GLY A 180 14.38 -11.64 -26.27
C GLY A 180 14.59 -11.05 -24.88
N TYR A 181 13.89 -11.55 -23.86
CA TYR A 181 13.99 -11.05 -22.49
C TYR A 181 14.50 -12.11 -21.50
N GLU A 182 14.82 -11.65 -20.29
CA GLU A 182 15.24 -12.50 -19.18
C GLU A 182 14.41 -12.24 -17.93
N PHE A 183 14.27 -13.27 -17.10
CA PHE A 183 13.67 -13.13 -15.78
C PHE A 183 14.75 -12.87 -14.75
N VAL A 184 14.47 -11.95 -13.85
CA VAL A 184 15.29 -11.64 -12.68
C VAL A 184 14.46 -11.97 -11.45
N GLU A 185 15.01 -12.80 -10.57
CA GLU A 185 14.37 -13.14 -9.31
C GLU A 185 14.43 -11.94 -8.36
N ALA A 186 13.28 -11.57 -7.80
CA ALA A 186 13.16 -10.58 -6.75
C ALA A 186 12.42 -11.22 -5.57
N SER A 187 13.13 -11.45 -4.46
CA SER A 187 12.55 -12.04 -3.26
C SER A 187 12.51 -11.00 -2.13
N PRO A 188 11.34 -10.73 -1.53
CA PRO A 188 11.27 -9.89 -0.35
C PRO A 188 11.82 -10.63 0.88
N PRO A 189 12.27 -9.90 1.91
CA PRO A 189 12.82 -10.49 3.14
C PRO A 189 11.77 -11.15 4.07
N GLY A 190 10.49 -11.14 3.71
CA GLY A 190 9.41 -11.70 4.52
C GLY A 190 8.01 -11.33 4.03
N GLY A 191 7.00 -11.74 4.80
CA GLY A 191 5.59 -11.37 4.60
C GLY A 191 4.77 -12.39 3.80
N VAL A 192 3.60 -11.95 3.33
CA VAL A 192 2.65 -12.77 2.56
C VAL A 192 2.22 -12.08 1.26
N ASN A 193 1.82 -12.85 0.25
CA ASN A 193 1.25 -12.31 -0.99
C ASN A 193 -0.02 -11.48 -0.74
N MET A 194 -0.88 -11.95 0.17
CA MET A 194 -2.14 -11.28 0.54
C MET A 194 -2.35 -11.34 2.05
N ILE A 195 -2.56 -10.17 2.67
CA ILE A 195 -3.07 -10.03 4.03
C ILE A 195 -4.48 -9.44 3.99
N ILE A 196 -5.42 -10.06 4.71
CA ILE A 196 -6.76 -9.50 4.94
C ILE A 196 -6.74 -8.68 6.22
N ASN A 197 -6.83 -7.36 6.09
CA ASN A 197 -6.91 -6.43 7.21
C ASN A 197 -8.36 -6.18 7.61
N LEU A 198 -8.85 -6.90 8.63
CA LEU A 198 -10.11 -6.54 9.29
C LEU A 198 -9.97 -5.18 9.97
N ASN A 199 -10.96 -4.31 9.81
CA ASN A 199 -10.97 -2.98 10.41
C ASN A 199 -11.25 -3.06 11.92
N LEU A 200 -10.20 -3.07 12.76
CA LEU A 200 -10.37 -3.14 14.23
C LEU A 200 -10.93 -1.85 14.84
N THR A 201 -11.10 -0.83 14.01
CA THR A 201 -11.70 0.47 14.31
C THR A 201 -12.97 0.69 13.50
N HIS A 202 -13.69 -0.39 13.17
CA HIS A 202 -14.87 -0.35 12.31
C HIS A 202 -15.95 0.63 12.79
N LYS A 203 -16.66 1.32 11.89
CA LYS A 203 -17.70 2.30 12.29
C LYS A 203 -18.96 1.63 12.85
N ASP A 204 -19.30 0.43 12.39
CA ASP A 204 -20.32 -0.41 13.03
C ASP A 204 -19.74 -1.02 14.32
N PRO A 205 -20.32 -0.71 15.51
CA PRO A 205 -19.80 -1.17 16.80
C PRO A 205 -19.87 -2.70 16.98
N GLU A 206 -20.81 -3.38 16.34
CA GLU A 206 -20.98 -4.83 16.46
C GLU A 206 -19.86 -5.57 15.69
N LEU A 207 -19.59 -5.14 14.45
CA LEU A 207 -18.44 -5.64 13.68
C LEU A 207 -17.12 -5.24 14.34
N ARG A 208 -17.01 -4.00 14.88
CA ARG A 208 -15.82 -3.56 15.63
C ARG A 208 -15.54 -4.49 16.80
N GLU A 209 -16.54 -4.80 17.61
CA GLU A 209 -16.38 -5.71 18.74
C GLU A 209 -15.93 -7.09 18.27
N LEU A 210 -16.59 -7.64 17.25
CA LEU A 210 -16.30 -8.96 16.70
C LEU A 210 -14.87 -9.06 16.14
N PHE A 211 -14.46 -8.12 15.29
CA PHE A 211 -13.13 -8.11 14.67
C PHE A 211 -12.01 -7.98 15.69
N ASN A 212 -12.27 -7.31 16.84
CA ASN A 212 -11.32 -7.24 17.94
C ASN A 212 -11.17 -8.56 18.72
N LYS A 213 -12.13 -9.50 18.63
CA LYS A 213 -11.99 -10.82 19.28
C LYS A 213 -10.91 -11.64 18.58
N LYS A 214 -9.88 -12.05 19.34
CA LYS A 214 -8.79 -12.89 18.81
C LYS A 214 -9.34 -14.18 18.21
N ASP A 215 -10.26 -14.83 18.91
CA ASP A 215 -10.82 -16.11 18.49
C ASP A 215 -11.59 -16.02 17.17
N PHE A 216 -12.18 -14.86 16.86
CA PHE A 216 -12.77 -14.61 15.54
C PHE A 216 -11.70 -14.65 14.44
N ARG A 217 -10.60 -13.89 14.61
CA ARG A 217 -9.49 -13.86 13.65
C ARG A 217 -8.80 -15.22 13.50
N VAL A 218 -8.66 -15.95 14.59
CA VAL A 218 -8.12 -17.32 14.57
C VAL A 218 -9.07 -18.27 13.84
N ALA A 219 -10.38 -18.17 14.07
CA ALA A 219 -11.37 -18.99 13.38
C ALA A 219 -11.36 -18.73 11.87
N LEU A 220 -11.26 -17.48 11.42
CA LEU A 220 -11.11 -17.15 10.00
C LEU A 220 -9.82 -17.75 9.41
N SER A 221 -8.73 -17.73 10.19
CA SER A 221 -7.44 -18.31 9.79
C SER A 221 -7.50 -19.83 9.63
N LEU A 222 -8.13 -20.54 10.58
CA LEU A 222 -8.28 -22.00 10.54
C LEU A 222 -9.38 -22.45 9.58
N GLY A 223 -10.31 -21.55 9.27
CA GLY A 223 -11.46 -21.80 8.41
C GLY A 223 -11.14 -21.85 6.92
N MET A 224 -9.91 -21.54 6.50
CA MET A 224 -9.49 -21.53 5.10
C MET A 224 -8.34 -22.49 4.84
N ASP A 225 -8.37 -23.18 3.70
CA ASP A 225 -7.29 -24.07 3.28
C ASP A 225 -6.26 -23.29 2.45
N ARG A 226 -5.19 -22.84 3.12
CA ARG A 226 -4.11 -22.08 2.47
C ARG A 226 -3.43 -22.87 1.37
N GLN A 227 -3.23 -24.18 1.53
CA GLN A 227 -2.53 -24.97 0.52
C GLN A 227 -3.40 -25.10 -0.72
N ALA A 228 -4.69 -25.37 -0.57
CA ALA A 228 -5.62 -25.42 -1.70
C ALA A 228 -5.74 -24.07 -2.43
N ILE A 229 -5.72 -22.96 -1.69
CA ILE A 229 -5.69 -21.60 -2.27
C ILE A 229 -4.40 -21.39 -3.09
N ILE A 230 -3.24 -21.75 -2.54
CA ILE A 230 -1.95 -21.65 -3.25
C ILE A 230 -1.94 -22.50 -4.51
N ASP A 231 -2.37 -23.76 -4.41
CA ASP A 231 -2.38 -24.69 -5.54
C ASP A 231 -3.32 -24.21 -6.67
N THR A 232 -4.44 -23.56 -6.30
CA THR A 232 -5.48 -23.14 -7.24
C THR A 232 -5.22 -21.75 -7.82
N ALA A 233 -5.08 -20.73 -6.99
CA ALA A 233 -4.97 -19.33 -7.41
C ALA A 233 -3.52 -18.92 -7.75
N LEU A 234 -2.53 -19.55 -7.11
CA LEU A 234 -1.11 -19.24 -7.31
C LEU A 234 -0.37 -20.34 -8.09
N LEU A 235 -1.08 -21.33 -8.63
CA LEU A 235 -0.51 -22.44 -9.41
C LEU A 235 0.58 -23.21 -8.65
N GLY A 236 0.45 -23.31 -7.32
CA GLY A 236 1.42 -23.97 -6.44
C GLY A 236 2.63 -23.10 -6.08
N ASP A 237 2.64 -21.81 -6.44
CA ASP A 237 3.72 -20.88 -6.09
C ASP A 237 3.57 -20.36 -4.66
N GLY A 238 4.50 -20.79 -3.80
CA GLY A 238 4.56 -20.39 -2.39
C GLY A 238 4.17 -21.51 -1.43
N GLN A 239 4.00 -21.14 -0.16
CA GLN A 239 3.65 -22.06 0.93
C GLN A 239 2.76 -21.35 1.97
N PRO A 240 1.96 -22.10 2.75
CA PRO A 240 1.17 -21.52 3.83
C PRO A 240 2.05 -20.74 4.82
N TRP A 241 1.73 -19.48 5.04
CA TRP A 241 2.50 -18.58 5.90
C TRP A 241 1.61 -17.52 6.55
N GLN A 242 2.07 -16.96 7.67
CA GLN A 242 1.46 -15.77 8.28
C GLN A 242 2.26 -14.52 7.96
N GLN A 243 1.72 -13.35 8.30
CA GLN A 243 2.43 -12.08 8.20
C GLN A 243 3.60 -12.01 9.19
N GLY A 244 4.69 -12.69 8.84
CA GLY A 244 5.89 -12.89 9.61
C GLY A 244 7.13 -12.90 8.72
N PRO A 245 8.32 -12.65 9.28
CA PRO A 245 9.59 -12.70 8.56
C PRO A 245 9.91 -14.12 8.07
N PHE A 246 10.67 -14.24 6.98
CA PHE A 246 11.20 -15.53 6.51
C PHE A 246 12.36 -16.02 7.39
N GLU A 247 12.73 -17.29 7.25
CA GLU A 247 13.70 -17.96 8.12
C GLU A 247 15.10 -17.34 8.09
N ASP A 248 15.50 -16.73 6.97
CA ASP A 248 16.79 -16.07 6.76
C ASP A 248 16.80 -14.60 7.25
N HIS A 249 15.66 -14.07 7.67
CA HIS A 249 15.55 -12.72 8.19
C HIS A 249 16.13 -12.61 9.62
N PRO A 250 16.92 -11.57 9.97
CA PRO A 250 17.53 -11.43 11.30
C PRO A 250 16.55 -11.43 12.48
N ASN A 251 15.30 -11.01 12.24
CA ASN A 251 14.23 -10.99 13.24
C ASN A 251 13.25 -12.16 13.11
N PHE A 252 13.66 -13.29 12.51
CA PHE A 252 12.81 -14.47 12.37
C PHE A 252 12.18 -14.91 13.70
N HIS A 253 10.88 -15.18 13.70
CA HIS A 253 10.17 -15.71 14.84
C HIS A 253 9.11 -16.71 14.41
N GLU A 254 9.42 -18.00 14.53
CA GLU A 254 8.59 -19.13 14.07
C GLU A 254 7.10 -18.96 14.42
N LYS A 255 6.75 -18.76 15.70
CA LYS A 255 5.35 -18.59 16.11
C LYS A 255 4.62 -17.47 15.38
N ILE A 256 5.27 -16.34 15.10
CA ILE A 256 4.61 -15.21 14.41
C ILE A 256 4.35 -15.60 12.96
N SER A 257 5.33 -16.26 12.33
CA SER A 257 5.31 -16.68 10.94
C SER A 257 4.44 -17.91 10.65
N THR A 258 4.16 -18.77 11.64
CA THR A 258 3.50 -20.08 11.42
C THR A 258 2.27 -20.37 12.29
N GLN A 259 1.86 -19.46 13.17
CA GLN A 259 0.66 -19.68 14.01
C GLN A 259 -0.62 -19.82 13.16
N TYR A 260 -1.53 -20.71 13.56
CA TYR A 260 -2.89 -20.82 12.99
C TYR A 260 -2.94 -21.07 11.48
N LEU A 261 -1.97 -21.83 10.96
CA LEU A 261 -1.91 -22.20 9.54
C LEU A 261 -2.71 -23.45 9.18
N ASP A 262 -3.07 -24.27 10.17
CA ASP A 262 -3.84 -25.49 9.96
C ASP A 262 -5.22 -25.19 9.34
N PHE A 263 -5.70 -26.08 8.47
CA PHE A 263 -7.09 -26.07 8.02
C PHE A 263 -7.93 -26.96 8.95
N ASP A 264 -8.66 -26.33 9.86
CA ASP A 264 -9.50 -27.02 10.85
C ASP A 264 -10.84 -26.29 11.04
N GLN A 265 -11.81 -26.68 10.20
CA GLN A 265 -13.16 -26.12 10.26
C GLN A 265 -13.90 -26.47 11.55
N ALA A 266 -13.59 -27.61 12.18
CA ALA A 266 -14.24 -28.01 13.42
C ALA A 266 -13.81 -27.08 14.56
N GLU A 267 -12.51 -26.81 14.66
CA GLU A 267 -11.98 -25.85 15.62
C GLU A 267 -12.41 -24.41 15.30
N ALA A 268 -12.44 -24.01 14.02
CA ALA A 268 -12.98 -22.71 13.63
C ALA A 268 -14.43 -22.53 14.09
N ASN A 269 -15.30 -23.53 13.86
CA ASN A 269 -16.68 -23.49 14.35
C ASN A 269 -16.75 -23.43 15.87
N ARG A 270 -15.94 -24.24 16.58
CA ARG A 270 -15.89 -24.23 18.05
C ARG A 270 -15.49 -22.86 18.61
N LEU A 271 -14.55 -22.18 17.98
CA LEU A 271 -14.12 -20.83 18.35
C LEU A 271 -15.23 -19.80 18.12
N LEU A 272 -15.91 -19.86 16.97
CA LEU A 272 -17.04 -18.98 16.65
C LEU A 272 -18.22 -19.17 17.62
N ASP A 273 -18.56 -20.41 17.94
CA ASP A 273 -19.59 -20.73 18.94
C ASP A 273 -19.19 -20.16 20.31
N GLY A 274 -17.92 -20.34 20.69
CA GLY A 274 -17.37 -19.89 21.98
C GLY A 274 -17.40 -18.38 22.19
N ILE A 275 -17.42 -17.58 21.12
CA ILE A 275 -17.56 -16.11 21.18
C ILE A 275 -19.00 -15.62 21.00
N GLY A 276 -19.98 -16.54 21.00
CA GLY A 276 -21.41 -16.22 20.99
C GLY A 276 -22.03 -16.11 19.60
N LEU A 277 -21.40 -16.65 18.56
CA LEU A 277 -21.97 -16.72 17.20
C LEU A 277 -22.67 -18.07 16.94
N ASP A 278 -23.24 -18.71 17.96
CA ASP A 278 -23.76 -20.10 17.91
C ASP A 278 -25.10 -20.28 17.16
N GLN A 279 -25.79 -19.18 16.86
CA GLN A 279 -27.04 -19.19 16.09
C GLN A 279 -26.78 -19.01 14.60
N ARG A 280 -27.63 -19.62 13.76
CA ARG A 280 -27.59 -19.50 12.30
C ARG A 280 -28.96 -19.17 11.71
N GLY A 281 -28.96 -18.42 10.61
CA GLY A 281 -30.11 -18.20 9.75
C GLY A 281 -30.48 -19.45 8.94
N ALA A 282 -31.56 -19.34 8.16
CA ALA A 282 -32.04 -20.43 7.31
C ALA A 282 -31.08 -20.75 6.13
N ASP A 283 -30.25 -19.78 5.77
CA ASP A 283 -29.16 -19.87 4.78
C ASP A 283 -27.87 -20.45 5.36
N GLY A 284 -27.83 -20.76 6.67
CA GLY A 284 -26.65 -21.28 7.35
C GLY A 284 -25.66 -20.21 7.82
N VAL A 285 -25.91 -18.93 7.53
CA VAL A 285 -25.05 -17.82 7.96
C VAL A 285 -25.23 -17.59 9.47
N ARG A 286 -24.13 -17.38 10.20
CA ARG A 286 -24.18 -17.09 11.63
C ARG A 286 -24.88 -15.78 11.90
N LEU A 287 -25.56 -15.67 13.04
CA LEU A 287 -26.20 -14.43 13.46
C LEU A 287 -25.32 -13.70 14.47
N LEU A 288 -25.17 -12.40 14.26
CA LEU A 288 -24.61 -11.47 15.22
C LEU A 288 -25.53 -11.37 16.46
N PRO A 289 -25.04 -10.87 17.62
CA PRO A 289 -25.85 -10.65 18.81
C PRO A 289 -27.15 -9.85 18.58
N SER A 290 -27.15 -8.94 17.60
CA SER A 290 -28.32 -8.17 17.17
C SER A 290 -29.38 -9.00 16.43
N GLY A 291 -29.07 -10.24 16.05
CA GLY A 291 -29.88 -11.10 15.20
C GLY A 291 -29.70 -10.87 13.70
N LYS A 292 -28.84 -9.92 13.29
CA LYS A 292 -28.47 -9.73 11.89
C LYS A 292 -27.52 -10.84 11.42
N PRO A 293 -27.53 -11.22 10.13
CA PRO A 293 -26.51 -12.10 9.58
C PRO A 293 -25.10 -11.52 9.75
N LEU A 294 -24.12 -12.39 10.05
CA LEU A 294 -22.71 -12.08 10.02
C LEU A 294 -22.26 -11.97 8.57
N LYS A 295 -22.31 -10.73 8.06
CA LYS A 295 -21.93 -10.38 6.69
C LYS A 295 -20.99 -9.17 6.71
N PHE A 296 -19.94 -9.22 5.91
CA PHE A 296 -19.04 -8.10 5.68
C PHE A 296 -18.35 -8.18 4.31
N GLN A 297 -17.76 -7.08 3.85
CA GLN A 297 -17.09 -7.01 2.56
C GLN A 297 -15.57 -6.95 2.70
N VAL A 298 -14.85 -7.54 1.74
CA VAL A 298 -13.40 -7.40 1.62
C VAL A 298 -13.08 -6.60 0.36
N ASP A 299 -12.56 -5.39 0.55
CA ASP A 299 -12.17 -4.50 -0.54
C ASP A 299 -10.84 -4.97 -1.17
N VAL A 300 -10.75 -4.96 -2.50
CA VAL A 300 -9.56 -5.37 -3.30
C VAL A 300 -9.40 -4.51 -4.56
N ILE A 301 -8.16 -4.35 -5.05
CA ILE A 301 -7.87 -3.68 -6.32
C ILE A 301 -7.52 -4.74 -7.38
N PRO A 302 -8.45 -5.11 -8.27
CA PRO A 302 -8.24 -6.20 -9.23
C PRO A 302 -7.12 -5.91 -10.23
N THR A 303 -6.91 -4.64 -10.59
CA THR A 303 -5.86 -4.25 -11.55
C THR A 303 -4.45 -4.23 -10.95
N LEU A 304 -4.33 -4.35 -9.62
CA LEU A 304 -3.04 -4.34 -8.95
C LEU A 304 -2.48 -5.76 -8.80
N GLN A 305 -3.29 -6.66 -8.23
CA GLN A 305 -2.99 -8.07 -8.00
C GLN A 305 -4.25 -8.89 -8.28
N PRO A 306 -4.52 -9.24 -9.55
CA PRO A 306 -5.74 -9.95 -9.93
C PRO A 306 -5.88 -11.29 -9.21
N GLU A 307 -4.76 -11.97 -8.90
CA GLU A 307 -4.76 -13.23 -8.16
C GLU A 307 -5.40 -13.13 -6.77
N GLN A 308 -5.41 -11.93 -6.16
CA GLN A 308 -6.04 -11.73 -4.86
C GLN A 308 -7.57 -11.84 -4.92
N VAL A 309 -8.18 -11.54 -6.08
CA VAL A 309 -9.62 -11.75 -6.27
C VAL A 309 -9.94 -13.24 -6.24
N ASP A 310 -9.22 -14.05 -7.02
CA ASP A 310 -9.39 -15.51 -7.06
C ASP A 310 -9.15 -16.14 -5.67
N MET A 311 -8.12 -15.67 -4.95
CA MET A 311 -7.87 -16.09 -3.57
C MET A 311 -9.05 -15.77 -2.64
N LEU A 312 -9.62 -14.57 -2.75
CA LEU A 312 -10.76 -14.15 -1.93
C LEU A 312 -12.03 -14.94 -2.26
N GLU A 313 -12.31 -15.26 -3.52
CA GLU A 313 -13.46 -16.10 -3.91
C GLU A 313 -13.37 -17.54 -3.37
N LEU A 314 -12.15 -18.09 -3.27
CA LEU A 314 -11.92 -19.37 -2.59
C LEU A 314 -12.12 -19.23 -1.07
N ILE A 315 -11.59 -18.17 -0.46
CA ILE A 315 -11.77 -17.88 0.97
C ILE A 315 -13.25 -17.69 1.32
N GLU A 316 -14.03 -17.00 0.48
CA GLU A 316 -15.47 -16.85 0.62
C GLU A 316 -16.17 -18.21 0.75
N GLN A 317 -15.86 -19.15 -0.15
CA GLN A 317 -16.43 -20.50 -0.10
C GLN A 317 -16.09 -21.22 1.20
N TYR A 318 -14.81 -21.18 1.61
CA TYR A 318 -14.37 -21.80 2.86
C TYR A 318 -15.01 -21.17 4.11
N TRP A 319 -15.14 -19.84 4.12
CA TRP A 319 -15.76 -19.10 5.21
C TRP A 319 -17.27 -19.31 5.29
N ALA A 320 -17.95 -19.49 4.15
CA ALA A 320 -19.36 -19.85 4.11
C ALA A 320 -19.62 -21.19 4.83
N GLU A 321 -18.72 -22.17 4.73
CA GLU A 321 -18.84 -23.46 5.42
C GLU A 321 -18.80 -23.34 6.95
N ILE A 322 -18.07 -22.35 7.47
CA ILE A 322 -18.09 -22.01 8.90
C ILE A 322 -19.16 -20.97 9.25
N GLY A 323 -20.02 -20.58 8.32
CA GLY A 323 -21.15 -19.66 8.51
C GLY A 323 -20.78 -18.17 8.54
N VAL A 324 -19.68 -17.80 7.91
CA VAL A 324 -19.26 -16.41 7.73
C VAL A 324 -19.60 -16.01 6.30
N ASP A 325 -20.49 -15.03 6.12
CA ASP A 325 -20.83 -14.46 4.81
C ASP A 325 -19.86 -13.31 4.51
N MET A 326 -19.09 -13.43 3.43
CA MET A 326 -18.11 -12.44 3.00
C MET A 326 -18.32 -12.17 1.51
N ASP A 327 -18.41 -10.90 1.12
CA ASP A 327 -18.44 -10.53 -0.31
C ASP A 327 -17.11 -9.91 -0.73
N VAL A 328 -16.61 -10.30 -1.91
CA VAL A 328 -15.47 -9.63 -2.56
C VAL A 328 -15.92 -8.32 -3.21
N ASN A 329 -15.30 -7.21 -2.83
CA ASN A 329 -15.61 -5.88 -3.37
C ASN A 329 -14.43 -5.31 -4.18
N ALA A 330 -14.48 -5.52 -5.49
CA ALA A 330 -13.47 -5.04 -6.42
C ALA A 330 -13.63 -3.53 -6.71
N LEU A 331 -12.62 -2.73 -6.38
CA LEU A 331 -12.64 -1.27 -6.48
C LEU A 331 -11.55 -0.74 -7.40
N GLU A 332 -11.84 0.36 -8.09
CA GLU A 332 -10.80 1.16 -8.75
C GLU A 332 -9.85 1.73 -7.69
N ARG A 333 -8.55 1.78 -8.02
CA ARG A 333 -7.45 2.07 -7.08
C ARG A 333 -7.65 3.36 -6.28
N THR A 334 -8.03 4.45 -6.94
CA THR A 334 -8.24 5.75 -6.28
C THR A 334 -9.37 5.66 -5.26
N PHE A 335 -10.49 5.04 -5.65
CA PHE A 335 -11.63 4.87 -4.75
C PHE A 335 -11.34 3.89 -3.60
N PHE A 336 -10.54 2.85 -3.84
CA PHE A 336 -10.04 1.96 -2.80
C PHE A 336 -9.26 2.71 -1.72
N TYR A 337 -8.30 3.57 -2.09
CA TYR A 337 -7.55 4.36 -1.09
C TYR A 337 -8.45 5.33 -0.34
N GLU A 338 -9.38 5.97 -1.02
CA GLU A 338 -10.31 6.90 -0.37
C GLU A 338 -11.11 6.19 0.73
N ARG A 339 -11.69 5.04 0.42
CA ARG A 339 -12.48 4.24 1.37
C ARG A 339 -11.63 3.63 2.48
N THR A 340 -10.52 2.98 2.12
CA THR A 340 -9.75 2.10 3.01
C THR A 340 -8.57 2.77 3.70
N SER A 341 -8.21 4.00 3.35
CA SER A 341 -7.05 4.71 3.94
C SER A 341 -7.44 6.09 4.46
N ASN A 342 -8.27 6.82 3.71
CA ASN A 342 -8.65 8.20 4.08
C ASN A 342 -9.91 8.26 4.95
N SER A 343 -10.94 7.46 4.64
CA SER A 343 -12.26 7.63 5.25
C SER A 343 -12.62 6.57 6.31
N ASN A 344 -11.84 5.48 6.41
CA ASN A 344 -12.12 4.34 7.31
C ASN A 344 -13.53 3.77 7.10
N ASP A 345 -13.94 3.69 5.84
CA ASP A 345 -15.28 3.31 5.40
C ASP A 345 -15.33 1.89 4.85
N HIS A 346 -14.54 0.96 5.38
CA HIS A 346 -14.45 -0.43 4.94
C HIS A 346 -14.59 -1.41 6.11
N ASP A 347 -15.12 -2.61 5.86
CA ASP A 347 -15.14 -3.70 6.84
C ASP A 347 -13.76 -4.38 6.92
N ALA A 348 -13.23 -4.75 5.76
CA ALA A 348 -11.91 -5.33 5.59
C ALA A 348 -11.30 -4.94 4.23
N ALA A 349 -9.98 -4.98 4.12
CA ALA A 349 -9.28 -4.67 2.88
C ALA A 349 -8.02 -5.53 2.73
N VAL A 350 -7.64 -5.86 1.50
CA VAL A 350 -6.42 -6.62 1.22
C VAL A 350 -5.23 -5.75 0.84
N TRP A 351 -4.02 -6.24 1.13
CA TRP A 351 -2.77 -5.72 0.60
C TRP A 351 -1.70 -6.81 0.57
N GLY A 352 -0.53 -6.52 -0.03
CA GLY A 352 0.67 -7.31 0.14
C GLY A 352 1.32 -7.09 1.51
N GLY A 353 1.82 -8.16 2.13
CA GLY A 353 2.46 -8.11 3.45
C GLY A 353 3.98 -7.91 3.41
N GLN A 354 4.60 -7.90 2.23
CA GLN A 354 6.04 -8.12 2.13
C GLN A 354 6.89 -6.94 2.63
N ALA A 355 6.40 -5.71 2.44
CA ALA A 355 7.08 -4.47 2.82
C ALA A 355 7.36 -4.34 4.33
N SER A 356 6.48 -4.85 5.20
CA SER A 356 6.59 -4.63 6.66
C SER A 356 7.79 -5.29 7.33
N TRP A 357 8.53 -6.14 6.60
CA TRP A 357 9.72 -6.83 7.08
C TRP A 357 11.00 -6.34 6.41
N VAL A 358 10.93 -5.35 5.52
CA VAL A 358 12.11 -4.74 4.90
C VAL A 358 12.72 -3.73 5.90
N PRO A 359 14.00 -3.88 6.29
CA PRO A 359 14.65 -2.91 7.16
C PRO A 359 14.61 -1.49 6.56
N GLY A 360 14.11 -0.52 7.34
CA GLY A 360 13.98 0.87 6.92
C GLY A 360 12.68 1.19 6.18
N GLU A 361 11.80 0.21 5.95
CA GLU A 361 10.43 0.47 5.52
C GLU A 361 9.47 0.56 6.72
N ILE A 362 8.35 1.23 6.49
CA ILE A 362 7.33 1.48 7.51
C ILE A 362 6.59 0.16 7.79
N PRO A 363 6.51 -0.33 9.04
CA PRO A 363 5.93 -1.63 9.38
C PRO A 363 4.39 -1.57 9.51
N GLN A 364 3.70 -1.12 8.45
CA GLN A 364 2.27 -0.80 8.45
C GLN A 364 1.33 -1.97 8.79
N GLN A 365 1.76 -3.22 8.56
CA GLN A 365 0.99 -4.41 8.95
C GLN A 365 1.20 -4.82 10.42
N LEU A 366 2.19 -4.24 11.12
CA LEU A 366 2.56 -4.60 12.50
C LEU A 366 2.15 -3.53 13.50
N VAL A 367 2.35 -2.26 13.13
CA VAL A 367 2.10 -1.08 13.96
C VAL A 367 1.30 -0.07 13.13
N PRO A 368 0.18 0.47 13.65
CA PRO A 368 -0.65 1.35 12.86
C PRO A 368 -0.10 2.78 12.94
N VAL A 369 0.92 3.05 12.14
CA VAL A 369 1.63 4.35 12.06
C VAL A 369 1.53 5.00 10.69
N HIS A 370 1.04 4.25 9.70
CA HIS A 370 0.93 4.68 8.30
C HIS A 370 -0.52 4.74 7.83
N HIS A 371 -0.80 5.47 6.74
CA HIS A 371 -2.14 5.51 6.14
C HIS A 371 -2.60 4.15 5.60
N ASP A 372 -1.65 3.31 5.15
CA ASP A 372 -1.91 1.92 4.74
C ASP A 372 -2.18 0.95 5.90
N SER A 373 -2.18 1.41 7.16
CA SER A 373 -2.51 0.58 8.32
C SER A 373 -4.02 0.36 8.41
N ARG A 374 -4.60 -0.27 7.38
CA ARG A 374 -6.05 -0.40 7.13
C ARG A 374 -6.79 -1.12 8.24
N TRP A 375 -6.08 -1.86 9.09
CA TRP A 375 -6.62 -2.52 10.27
C TRP A 375 -6.87 -1.57 11.46
N GLY A 376 -6.38 -0.32 11.42
CA GLY A 376 -6.46 0.62 12.53
C GLY A 376 -6.21 2.08 12.14
N ILE A 377 -6.90 2.59 11.12
CA ILE A 377 -6.67 3.94 10.57
C ILE A 377 -6.84 5.05 11.61
N PRO A 378 -7.91 5.08 12.43
CA PRO A 378 -8.05 6.06 13.51
C PRO A 378 -6.94 5.99 14.55
N TRP A 379 -6.35 4.81 14.80
CA TRP A 379 -5.17 4.67 15.67
C TRP A 379 -3.92 5.27 15.03
N SER A 380 -3.75 5.09 13.72
CA SER A 380 -2.67 5.74 12.96
C SER A 380 -2.80 7.26 12.95
N ARG A 381 -4.01 7.81 12.79
CA ARG A 381 -4.25 9.25 12.94
C ARG A 381 -3.95 9.74 14.35
N TRP A 382 -4.38 9.00 15.38
CA TRP A 382 -4.08 9.33 16.76
C TRP A 382 -2.58 9.37 17.03
N TYR A 383 -1.83 8.37 16.55
CA TYR A 383 -0.38 8.35 16.67
C TYR A 383 0.27 9.54 15.95
N ASN A 384 -0.09 9.75 14.68
CA ASN A 384 0.52 10.78 13.84
C ASN A 384 0.23 12.21 14.31
N THR A 385 -0.91 12.44 14.97
CA THR A 385 -1.31 13.77 15.45
C THR A 385 -1.04 13.98 16.94
N GLY A 386 -0.34 13.06 17.61
CA GLY A 386 -0.12 13.13 19.06
C GLY A 386 -1.44 13.12 19.86
N GLY A 387 -2.47 12.49 19.32
CA GLY A 387 -3.80 12.36 19.91
C GLY A 387 -4.77 13.51 19.63
N ALA A 388 -4.43 14.46 18.77
CA ALA A 388 -5.33 15.56 18.39
C ALA A 388 -6.50 15.09 17.51
N GLU A 389 -6.27 14.09 16.66
CA GLU A 389 -7.28 13.47 15.80
C GLU A 389 -7.31 11.94 15.99
N GLY A 390 -8.29 11.26 15.40
CA GLY A 390 -8.40 9.80 15.45
C GLY A 390 -8.99 9.28 16.77
N GLU A 391 -8.66 8.02 17.10
CA GLU A 391 -9.13 7.32 18.30
C GLU A 391 -7.94 6.79 19.10
N GLU A 392 -7.99 6.89 20.44
CA GLU A 392 -6.91 6.37 21.29
C GLU A 392 -6.82 4.83 21.17
N PRO A 393 -5.64 4.27 20.85
CA PRO A 393 -5.47 2.83 20.70
C PRO A 393 -5.51 2.08 22.04
N PRO A 394 -5.86 0.77 22.03
CA PRO A 394 -5.76 -0.06 23.21
C PRO A 394 -4.30 -0.18 23.69
N ALA A 395 -4.12 -0.55 24.97
CA ALA A 395 -2.80 -0.61 25.60
C ALA A 395 -1.78 -1.48 24.85
N SER A 396 -2.21 -2.59 24.25
CA SER A 396 -1.34 -3.46 23.45
C SER A 396 -0.83 -2.79 22.18
N VAL A 397 -1.64 -1.93 21.54
CA VAL A 397 -1.24 -1.17 20.35
C VAL A 397 -0.35 0.00 20.74
N LYS A 398 -0.64 0.69 21.85
CA LYS A 398 0.26 1.71 22.41
C LYS A 398 1.64 1.16 22.76
N GLU A 399 1.71 -0.06 23.31
CA GLU A 399 3.00 -0.70 23.57
C GLU A 399 3.76 -1.01 22.27
N ARG A 400 3.08 -1.40 21.19
CA ARG A 400 3.73 -1.57 19.88
C ARG A 400 4.24 -0.26 19.31
N MET A 401 3.46 0.83 19.42
CA MET A 401 3.90 2.16 19.02
C MET A 401 5.13 2.60 19.82
N LYS A 402 5.16 2.33 21.13
CA LYS A 402 6.32 2.62 21.98
C LYS A 402 7.55 1.75 21.67
N LEU A 403 7.36 0.51 21.20
CA LEU A 403 8.46 -0.35 20.75
C LEU A 403 8.99 0.07 19.37
N TYR A 404 8.17 0.76 18.60
CA TYR A 404 8.53 1.35 17.31
C TYR A 404 9.31 2.65 17.49
N ASP A 405 8.87 3.53 18.41
CA ASP A 405 9.56 4.77 18.82
C ASP A 405 10.91 4.51 19.52
#